data_AF-A0A5K3EML9-F1
#
_entry.id   AF-A0A5K3EML9-F1
#
_cell.length_a   1.000
_cell.length_b   1.000
_cell.length_c   1.000
_cell.angle_alpha   90.00
_cell.angle_beta   90.00
_cell.angle_gamma   90.00
#
_symmetry.space_group_name_H-M   'P 1'
#
loop_
_entity.id
_entity.type
_entity.pdbx_description
1 polymer ?
#
loop_
_entity_poly.entity_id
_entity_poly.type
_entity_poly.pdbx_seq_one_letter_code
_entity_poly.pdbx_strand_id
1 'polypeptide(L)'
;ASYDGETDILKVINVLRSRPDIPFFYLTHNLPKKHIDYHYYNLKVTSYHNINKRDYYTVSLCGCTHFVRDEVELISLAKFEREYKLFVGMRKLPLFAQFRLWKVFLRWRKVIRYA
;
A
#
# COMPACT_ATOMS: atom_id res chain seq x y z
N ALA A 1 8.66 -18.54 4.66
CA ALA A 1 8.86 -17.39 5.57
C ALA A 1 10.11 -16.57 5.20
N SER A 2 10.28 -16.12 3.95
CA SER A 2 11.45 -15.29 3.57
C SER A 2 11.11 -13.84 3.22
N TYR A 3 9.84 -13.53 2.91
CA TYR A 3 9.41 -12.20 2.43
C TYR A 3 8.35 -11.56 3.32
N ASP A 4 8.01 -12.19 4.45
CA ASP A 4 7.01 -11.67 5.38
C ASP A 4 7.45 -10.30 5.92
N GLY A 5 6.55 -9.32 5.88
CA GLY A 5 6.86 -7.94 6.27
C GLY A 5 7.55 -7.08 5.21
N GLU A 6 7.86 -7.60 4.02
CA GLU A 6 8.43 -6.79 2.94
C GLU A 6 7.44 -5.71 2.49
N THR A 7 7.92 -4.46 2.39
CA THR A 7 7.10 -3.28 2.07
C THR A 7 7.49 -2.64 0.74
N ASP A 8 8.67 -2.97 0.19
CA ASP A 8 9.05 -2.49 -1.13
C ASP A 8 8.32 -3.28 -2.22
N ILE A 9 7.23 -2.69 -2.71
CA ILE A 9 6.39 -3.30 -3.75
C ILE A 9 7.17 -3.57 -5.04
N LEU A 10 8.16 -2.75 -5.40
CA LEU A 10 8.96 -3.01 -6.59
C LEU A 10 9.84 -4.25 -6.40
N LYS A 11 10.38 -4.44 -5.20
CA LYS A 11 11.11 -5.66 -4.84
C LYS A 11 10.20 -6.90 -4.91
N VAL A 12 8.97 -6.81 -4.40
CA VAL A 12 7.97 -7.91 -4.49
C VAL A 12 7.66 -8.26 -5.94
N ILE A 13 7.42 -7.25 -6.78
CA ILE A 13 7.15 -7.45 -8.22
C ILE A 13 8.36 -8.07 -8.92
N ASN A 14 9.58 -7.63 -8.61
CA ASN A 14 10.79 -8.20 -9.18
C ASN A 14 10.97 -9.67 -8.77
N VAL A 15 10.67 -10.02 -7.51
CA VAL A 15 10.70 -11.43 -7.07
C VAL A 15 9.71 -12.28 -7.87
N LEU A 16 8.47 -11.81 -8.06
CA LEU A 16 7.47 -12.53 -8.89
C LEU A 16 7.95 -12.75 -10.33
N ARG A 17 8.71 -11.81 -10.90
CA ARG A 17 9.27 -11.94 -12.25
C ARG A 17 10.46 -12.91 -12.32
N SER A 18 11.32 -12.89 -11.31
CA SER A 18 12.51 -13.75 -11.26
C SER A 18 12.22 -15.18 -10.83
N ARG A 19 11.11 -15.40 -10.12
CA ARG A 19 10.75 -16.67 -9.48
C ARG A 19 9.34 -17.11 -9.89
N PRO A 20 9.20 -17.75 -11.07
CA PRO A 20 7.90 -18.24 -11.53
C PRO A 20 7.36 -19.41 -10.68
N ASP A 21 8.15 -19.98 -9.76
CA ASP A 21 7.72 -20.94 -8.75
C ASP A 21 6.73 -20.35 -7.73
N ILE A 22 6.74 -19.02 -7.56
CA ILE A 22 5.85 -18.32 -6.63
C ILE A 22 4.64 -17.81 -7.42
N PRO A 23 3.43 -18.38 -7.22
CA PRO A 23 2.28 -18.00 -8.03
C PRO A 23 1.77 -16.58 -7.68
N PHE A 24 1.79 -16.21 -6.40
CA PHE A 24 1.37 -14.90 -5.90
C PHE A 24 1.83 -14.65 -4.46
N PHE A 25 1.73 -13.40 -4.01
CA PHE A 25 1.88 -12.98 -2.62
C PHE A 25 0.56 -12.44 -2.06
N TYR A 26 0.30 -12.71 -0.77
CA TYR A 26 -0.71 -11.97 -0.01
C TYR A 26 -0.12 -10.68 0.53
N LEU A 27 -0.85 -9.57 0.39
CA LEU A 27 -0.50 -8.30 0.99
C LEU A 27 -1.60 -7.79 1.93
N THR A 28 -1.21 -7.03 2.93
CA THR A 28 -2.13 -6.28 3.81
C THR A 28 -1.58 -4.90 4.08
N HIS A 29 -2.40 -3.99 4.61
CA HIS A 29 -1.92 -2.67 5.01
C HIS A 29 -0.85 -2.78 6.11
N ASN A 30 0.27 -2.10 5.90
CA ASN A 30 1.38 -2.10 6.86
C ASN A 30 1.07 -1.26 8.11
N LEU A 31 0.27 -0.20 7.94
CA LEU A 31 -0.13 0.72 9.01
C LEU A 31 -1.65 0.74 9.19
N PRO A 32 -2.16 1.03 10.41
CA PRO A 32 -3.59 1.18 10.63
C PRO A 32 -4.15 2.42 9.92
N LYS A 33 -5.43 2.40 9.53
CA LYS A 33 -6.11 3.49 8.78
C LYS A 33 -6.05 4.87 9.46
N LYS A 34 -5.87 4.91 10.78
CA LYS A 34 -5.75 6.16 11.57
C LYS A 34 -4.33 6.75 11.55
N HIS A 35 -3.33 6.01 11.09
CA HIS A 35 -1.94 6.47 11.06
C HIS A 35 -1.74 7.57 10.02
N ILE A 36 -0.91 8.57 10.32
CA ILE A 36 -0.69 9.73 9.43
C ILE A 36 -0.06 9.35 8.08
N ASP A 37 0.80 8.34 8.10
CA ASP A 37 1.45 7.78 6.90
C ASP A 37 0.67 6.65 6.24
N TYR A 38 -0.57 6.39 6.67
CA TYR A 38 -1.45 5.48 5.96
C TYR A 38 -1.74 6.00 4.54
N HIS A 39 -1.60 5.13 3.55
CA HIS A 39 -2.04 5.38 2.18
C HIS A 39 -2.29 4.05 1.47
N TYR A 40 -2.98 4.10 0.32
CA TYR A 40 -3.41 2.92 -0.44
C TYR A 40 -2.26 1.94 -0.73
N TYR A 41 -1.12 2.46 -1.21
CA TYR A 41 0.07 1.66 -1.52
C TYR A 41 0.95 1.28 -0.30
N ASN A 42 0.52 1.57 0.93
CA ASN A 42 1.28 1.23 2.14
C ASN A 42 0.98 -0.21 2.54
N LEU A 43 1.51 -1.14 1.75
CA LEU A 43 1.23 -2.56 1.86
C LEU A 43 2.48 -3.30 2.34
N LYS A 44 2.27 -4.46 2.97
CA LYS A 44 3.31 -5.41 3.32
C LYS A 44 2.93 -6.81 2.90
N VAL A 45 3.91 -7.61 2.50
CA VAL A 45 3.73 -9.05 2.30
C VAL A 45 3.43 -9.70 3.64
N THR A 46 2.48 -10.62 3.64
CA THR A 46 2.09 -11.35 4.85
C THR A 46 1.70 -12.80 4.52
N SER A 47 1.68 -13.67 5.52
CA SER A 47 1.12 -15.02 5.37
C SER A 47 -0.41 -15.00 5.36
N TYR A 48 -1.03 -16.03 4.77
CA TYR A 48 -2.49 -16.19 4.74
C TYR A 48 -3.13 -16.15 6.14
N HIS A 49 -2.44 -16.65 7.17
CA HIS A 49 -2.96 -16.64 8.54
C HIS A 49 -3.06 -15.22 9.13
N ASN A 50 -2.25 -14.29 8.64
CA ASN A 50 -2.12 -12.94 9.18
C ASN A 50 -2.88 -11.88 8.37
N ILE A 51 -3.60 -12.26 7.29
CA ILE A 51 -4.42 -11.32 6.53
C ILE A 51 -5.70 -10.96 7.28
N ASN A 52 -6.15 -9.73 7.10
CA ASN A 52 -7.53 -9.38 7.38
C ASN A 52 -8.42 -9.90 6.24
N LYS A 53 -9.22 -10.95 6.48
CA LYS A 53 -10.08 -11.56 5.46
C LYS A 53 -11.12 -10.61 4.84
N ARG A 54 -11.37 -9.45 5.47
CA ARG A 54 -12.28 -8.42 4.95
C ARG A 54 -11.57 -7.31 4.16
N ASP A 55 -10.24 -7.25 4.18
CA ASP A 55 -9.44 -6.21 3.53
C ASP A 55 -8.01 -6.71 3.31
N TYR A 56 -7.75 -7.34 2.16
CA TYR A 56 -6.43 -7.87 1.79
C TYR A 56 -6.24 -7.88 0.27
N TYR A 57 -4.99 -8.03 -0.14
CA TYR A 57 -4.63 -8.06 -1.56
C TYR A 57 -3.93 -9.37 -1.90
N THR A 58 -4.01 -9.75 -3.17
CA THR A 58 -3.14 -10.76 -3.78
C THR A 58 -2.44 -10.16 -4.99
N VAL A 59 -1.13 -10.33 -5.09
CA VAL A 59 -0.34 -9.85 -6.24
C VAL A 59 0.34 -11.03 -6.92
N SER A 60 0.09 -11.18 -8.22
CA SER A 60 0.64 -12.21 -9.10
C SER A 60 1.20 -11.58 -10.37
N LEU A 61 1.80 -12.40 -11.25
CA LEU A 61 2.23 -11.94 -12.58
C LEU A 61 1.07 -11.42 -13.45
N CYS A 62 -0.15 -11.90 -13.21
CA CYS A 62 -1.34 -11.47 -13.95
C CYS A 62 -1.86 -10.11 -13.46
N GLY A 63 -1.77 -9.84 -12.16
CA GLY A 63 -2.36 -8.63 -11.59
C GLY A 63 -2.35 -8.54 -10.08
N CYS A 64 -2.91 -7.44 -9.60
CA CYS A 64 -3.24 -7.21 -8.21
C CYS A 64 -4.77 -7.30 -8.06
N THR A 65 -5.21 -8.10 -7.10
CA THR A 65 -6.62 -8.22 -6.70
C THR A 65 -6.77 -7.68 -5.28
N HIS A 66 -7.67 -6.73 -5.08
CA HIS A 66 -8.05 -6.22 -3.75
C HIS A 66 -9.39 -6.82 -3.36
N PHE A 67 -9.42 -7.51 -2.22
CA PHE A 67 -10.62 -8.03 -1.60
C PHE A 67 -11.03 -7.10 -0.47
N VAL A 68 -12.14 -6.38 -0.64
CA VAL A 68 -12.69 -5.47 0.38
C VAL A 68 -14.15 -5.80 0.61
N ARG A 69 -14.46 -6.32 1.80
CA ARG A 69 -15.80 -6.77 2.20
C ARG A 69 -16.40 -7.72 1.15
N ASP A 70 -17.38 -7.26 0.39
CA ASP A 70 -18.12 -8.02 -0.64
C ASP A 70 -17.72 -7.61 -2.06
N GLU A 71 -16.74 -6.71 -2.19
CA GLU A 71 -16.23 -6.21 -3.46
C GLU A 71 -14.84 -6.76 -3.76
N VAL A 72 -14.57 -6.94 -5.06
CA VAL A 72 -13.28 -7.42 -5.56
C VAL A 72 -12.85 -6.50 -6.70
N GLU A 73 -11.75 -5.78 -6.50
CA GLU A 73 -11.16 -4.91 -7.52
C GLU A 73 -9.95 -5.62 -8.14
N LEU A 74 -9.88 -5.69 -9.47
CA LEU A 74 -8.73 -6.23 -10.20
C LEU A 74 -8.06 -5.16 -11.05
N ILE A 75 -6.74 -5.14 -11.00
CA ILE A 75 -5.90 -4.33 -11.87
C ILE A 75 -4.73 -5.15 -12.39
N SER A 76 -4.33 -4.92 -13.64
CA SER A 76 -3.17 -5.61 -14.21
C SER A 76 -1.89 -5.25 -13.48
N LEU A 77 -0.91 -6.16 -13.50
CA LEU A 77 0.36 -5.93 -12.77
C LEU A 77 1.08 -4.69 -13.30
N ALA A 78 1.04 -4.48 -14.62
CA ALA A 78 1.61 -3.30 -15.27
C ALA A 78 0.95 -2.00 -14.82
N LYS A 79 -0.40 -1.99 -14.68
CA LYS A 79 -1.14 -0.83 -14.17
C LYS A 79 -0.80 -0.55 -12.72
N PHE A 80 -0.81 -1.59 -11.87
CA PHE A 80 -0.46 -1.48 -10.45
C PHE A 80 0.95 -0.92 -10.23
N GLU A 81 1.94 -1.45 -10.95
CA GLU A 81 3.33 -0.98 -10.87
C GLU A 81 3.45 0.49 -11.30
N ARG A 82 2.78 0.86 -12.39
CA ARG A 82 2.78 2.23 -12.90
C ARG A 82 2.17 3.19 -11.87
N GLU A 83 1.02 2.86 -11.31
CA GLU A 83 0.34 3.71 -10.34
C GLU A 83 1.12 3.82 -9.02
N TYR A 84 1.76 2.73 -8.57
CA TYR A 84 2.69 2.76 -7.45
C TYR A 84 3.85 3.74 -7.69
N LYS A 85 4.53 3.62 -8.84
CA LYS A 85 5.64 4.53 -9.21
C LYS A 85 5.19 5.98 -9.27
N LEU A 86 4.05 6.24 -9.91
CA LEU A 86 3.46 7.58 -9.98
C LEU A 86 3.15 8.12 -8.59
N PHE A 87 2.55 7.33 -7.71
CA PHE A 87 2.25 7.73 -6.33
C PHE A 87 3.51 8.09 -5.55
N VAL A 88 4.55 7.24 -5.61
CA VAL A 88 5.84 7.50 -4.95
C VAL A 88 6.50 8.76 -5.51
N GLY A 89 6.44 8.97 -6.83
CA GLY A 89 6.94 10.18 -7.49
C GLY A 89 6.19 11.44 -7.04
N MET A 90 4.86 11.42 -7.06
CA MET A 90 4.03 12.53 -6.61
C MET A 90 4.30 12.90 -5.15
N ARG A 91 4.48 11.92 -4.26
CA ARG A 91 4.80 12.19 -2.84
C ARG A 91 6.11 12.95 -2.63
N LYS A 92 7.04 12.91 -3.58
CA LYS A 92 8.33 13.63 -3.52
C LYS A 92 8.23 15.08 -3.96
N LEU A 93 7.14 15.49 -4.62
CA LEU A 93 6.97 16.88 -5.05
C LEU A 93 6.84 17.80 -3.81
N PRO A 94 7.55 18.94 -3.78
CA PRO A 94 7.52 19.86 -2.64
C PRO A 94 6.11 20.28 -2.23
N LEU A 95 5.23 20.50 -3.22
CA LEU A 95 3.82 20.85 -2.99
C LEU A 95 3.11 19.85 -2.08
N PHE A 96 3.25 18.54 -2.33
CA PHE A 96 2.58 17.51 -1.53
C PHE A 96 3.23 17.33 -0.16
N ALA A 97 4.55 17.55 -0.04
CA ALA A 97 5.24 17.55 1.24
C ALA A 97 4.79 18.73 2.13
N GLN A 98 4.74 19.94 1.56
CA GLN A 98 4.26 21.14 2.24
C GLN A 98 2.78 21.04 2.62
N PHE A 99 1.94 20.52 1.73
CA PHE A 99 0.53 20.30 2.01
C PHE A 99 0.31 19.36 3.21
N ARG A 100 1.15 18.32 3.35
CA ARG A 100 1.10 17.41 4.52
C ARG A 100 1.41 18.18 5.81
N LEU A 101 2.45 19.00 5.82
CA LEU A 101 2.80 19.84 6.97
C LEU A 101 1.67 20.83 7.31
N TRP A 102 1.11 21.50 6.31
CA TRP A 102 0.01 22.44 6.49
C TRP A 102 -1.22 21.78 7.10
N LYS A 103 -1.58 20.57 6.65
CA LYS A 103 -2.71 19.81 7.20
C LYS A 103 -2.53 19.50 8.68
N VAL A 104 -1.33 19.07 9.08
CA VAL A 104 -1.00 18.80 10.49
C VAL A 104 -1.06 20.08 11.31
N PHE A 105 -0.44 21.15 10.81
CA PHE A 105 -0.47 22.46 11.47
C PHE A 105 -1.89 23.01 11.64
N LEU A 106 -2.74 22.90 10.62
CA LEU A 106 -4.14 23.32 10.70
C LEU A 106 -4.94 22.52 11.73
N ARG A 107 -4.66 21.21 11.86
CA ARG A 107 -5.27 20.38 12.91
C ARG A 107 -4.80 20.82 14.29
N TRP A 108 -3.50 20.99 14.51
CA TRP A 108 -2.94 21.49 15.76
C TRP A 108 -3.53 22.85 16.15
N ARG A 109 -3.60 23.78 15.20
CA ARG A 109 -4.21 25.11 15.41
C ARG A 109 -5.67 25.04 15.82
N LYS A 110 -6.45 24.08 15.29
CA LYS A 110 -7.83 23.85 15.72
C LYS A 110 -7.87 23.32 17.16
N VAL A 111 -7.05 22.31 17.49
CA VAL A 111 -7.00 21.74 18.84
C VAL A 111 -6.69 22.82 19.87
N ILE A 112 -5.70 23.68 19.64
CA ILE A 112 -5.35 24.76 20.59
C ILE A 112 -6.45 25.82 20.71
N ARG A 113 -7.17 26.14 19.64
CA ARG A 113 -8.24 27.15 19.68
C ARG A 113 -9.50 26.68 20.41
N TYR A 114 -9.69 25.36 20.54
CA TYR A 114 -10.87 24.75 21.15
C TYR A 114 -10.51 23.86 22.37
N ALA A 115 -9.28 23.98 22.87
CA ALA A 115 -8.82 23.41 24.13
C ALA A 115 -8.91 24.47 25.23
#